data_AF-A0ABD0RRT1-F1
#
_entry.id   AF-A0ABD0RRT1-F1
#
_cell.length_a   1.000
_cell.length_b   1.000
_cell.length_c   1.000
_cell.angle_alpha   90.00
_cell.angle_beta   90.00
_cell.angle_gamma   90.00
#
_symmetry.space_group_name_H-M   'P 1'
#
loop_
_entity.id
_entity.type
_entity.pdbx_description
1 polymer ?
#
loop_
_entity_poly.entity_id
_entity_poly.type
_entity_poly.pdbx_seq_one_letter_code
_entity_poly.pdbx_strand_id
1 'polypeptide(L)' 'MAVPGAEVGRISATDADLGDNAKLEYTILDGESGDTFNITGANQEAVIILNK' A
#
# COMPACT_ATOMS: atom_id res chain seq x y z
N MET A 1 -19.26 -2.91 11.18
CA MET A 1 -17.89 -3.32 11.54
C MET A 1 -17.23 -3.85 10.29
N ALA A 2 -16.01 -3.39 9.99
CA ALA A 2 -15.24 -3.92 8.86
C ALA A 2 -14.67 -5.30 9.21
N VAL A 3 -14.45 -6.14 8.19
CA VAL A 3 -13.95 -7.51 8.37
C VAL A 3 -12.43 -7.51 8.17
N PRO A 4 -11.65 -8.23 9.01
CA PRO A 4 -10.28 -8.63 8.72
C PRO A 4 -10.02 -8.96 7.24
N GLY A 5 -9.02 -8.31 6.64
CA GLY A 5 -8.67 -8.46 5.22
C GLY A 5 -9.55 -7.65 4.26
N ALA A 6 -10.49 -6.85 4.75
CA ALA A 6 -11.23 -5.90 3.93
C ALA A 6 -10.28 -4.85 3.33
N GLU A 7 -10.51 -4.52 2.05
CA GLU A 7 -9.84 -3.40 1.40
C GLU A 7 -10.30 -2.09 2.04
N VAL A 8 -9.34 -1.29 2.48
CA VAL A 8 -9.54 0.03 3.06
C VAL A 8 -9.45 1.09 1.96
N GLY A 9 -8.52 0.92 1.02
CA GLY A 9 -8.37 1.83 -0.11
C GLY A 9 -7.22 1.45 -1.04
N ARG A 10 -7.07 2.28 -2.08
CA ARG A 10 -6.03 2.15 -3.10
C ARG A 10 -5.32 3.47 -3.30
N ILE A 11 -4.04 3.39 -3.59
CA ILE A 11 -3.21 4.54 -3.96
C ILE A 11 -2.47 4.26 -5.26
N SER A 12 -2.14 5.33 -5.98
CA SER A 12 -1.35 5.28 -7.21
C SER A 12 -0.21 6.27 -7.14
N ALA A 13 0.96 5.89 -7.65
CA ALA A 13 2.10 6.76 -7.85
C ALA A 13 2.70 6.52 -9.24
N THR A 14 3.35 7.54 -9.80
CA THR A 14 3.92 7.49 -11.15
C THR A 14 5.36 7.95 -11.14
N ASP A 15 6.22 7.21 -11.84
CA ASP A 15 7.58 7.57 -12.18
C ASP A 15 7.69 7.73 -13.71
N ALA A 16 8.43 8.73 -14.18
CA ALA A 16 8.57 9.04 -15.60
C ALA A 16 9.64 8.17 -16.30
N ASP A 17 10.47 7.48 -15.53
CA ASP A 17 11.47 6.56 -16.06
C ASP A 17 10.83 5.27 -16.62
N LEU A 18 11.66 4.40 -17.18
CA LEU A 18 11.23 3.13 -17.76
C LEU A 18 11.92 1.94 -17.08
N GLY A 19 11.23 0.81 -17.08
CA GLY A 19 11.77 -0.46 -16.57
C GLY A 19 12.06 -0.39 -15.08
N ASP A 20 13.22 -0.90 -14.67
CA ASP A 20 13.58 -1.01 -13.25
C ASP A 20 13.67 0.34 -12.52
N ASN A 21 13.99 1.42 -13.25
CA ASN A 21 14.06 2.76 -12.68
C ASN A 21 12.67 3.32 -12.32
N ALA A 22 11.60 2.77 -12.87
CA ALA A 22 10.22 3.17 -12.58
C ALA A 22 9.55 2.31 -11.48
N LYS A 23 10.32 1.45 -10.80
CA LYS A 23 9.79 0.58 -9.75
C LYS A 23 9.49 1.38 -8.49
N LEU A 24 8.30 1.15 -7.95
CA LEU A 24 7.78 1.84 -6.78
C LEU A 24 7.67 0.88 -5.60
N GLU A 25 8.09 1.36 -4.43
CA GLU A 25 7.91 0.68 -3.15
C GLU A 25 7.01 1.52 -2.26
N TYR A 26 6.15 0.84 -1.51
CA TYR A 26 5.15 1.48 -0.65
C TYR A 26 5.32 0.99 0.77
N THR A 27 5.34 1.93 1.71
CA THR A 27 5.45 1.67 3.14
C THR A 27 4.51 2.60 3.89
N ILE A 28 3.83 2.08 4.90
CA ILE A 28 3.11 2.89 5.88
C ILE A 28 4.14 3.33 6.92
N LEU A 29 4.41 4.63 7.00
CA LEU A 29 5.30 5.19 8.02
C LEU A 29 4.55 5.22 9.35
N ASP A 30 5.25 4.82 10.41
CA ASP A 30 4.66 4.63 11.73
C ASP A 30 4.25 5.98 12.34
N GLY A 31 2.98 6.10 12.71
CA GLY A 31 2.39 7.30 13.33
C GLY A 31 1.45 7.00 14.49
N GLU A 32 0.94 5.77 14.58
CA GLU A 32 0.10 5.29 15.68
C GLU A 32 0.40 3.80 15.88
N SER A 33 0.54 3.39 17.14
CA SER A 33 0.95 2.05 17.54
C SER A 33 0.06 0.95 16.95
N GLY A 34 0.58 0.17 16.00
CA GLY A 34 0.14 -1.20 15.73
C GLY A 34 -0.05 -1.54 14.26
N ASP A 35 0.16 -2.83 13.96
CA ASP A 35 -0.13 -3.53 12.70
C ASP A 35 -1.64 -3.54 12.38
N THR A 36 -2.29 -2.37 12.32
CA THR A 36 -3.74 -2.25 12.00
C THR A 36 -3.98 -2.36 10.50
N PHE A 37 -3.05 -1.85 9.70
CA PHE A 37 -3.13 -1.84 8.25
C PHE A 37 -1.89 -2.47 7.64
N ASN A 38 -2.10 -3.25 6.58
CA ASN A 38 -1.04 -3.72 5.70
C ASN A 38 -1.16 -3.02 4.34
N ILE A 39 -0.02 -2.80 3.70
CA ILE A 39 0.05 -2.29 2.33
C ILE A 39 0.79 -3.27 1.44
N THR A 40 0.25 -3.53 0.25
CA THR A 40 0.94 -4.29 -0.80
C THR A 40 0.91 -3.51 -2.11
N GLY A 41 2.09 -3.26 -2.66
CA GLY A 41 2.26 -2.56 -3.93
C GLY A 41 2.52 -3.51 -5.09
N ALA A 42 1.96 -3.20 -6.24
CA ALA A 42 2.29 -3.82 -7.52
C ALA A 42 2.25 -2.78 -8.63
N ASN A 43 3.34 -2.67 -9.39
CA ASN A 43 3.51 -1.66 -10.43
C ASN A 43 3.30 -0.23 -9.86
N GLN A 44 2.35 0.51 -10.42
CA GLN A 44 2.03 1.90 -10.08
C GLN A 44 0.89 2.05 -9.07
N GLU A 45 0.46 0.95 -8.45
CA GLU A 45 -0.63 0.93 -7.47
C GLU A 45 -0.24 0.22 -6.18
N ALA A 46 -0.90 0.58 -5.09
CA ALA A 46 -0.88 -0.20 -3.86
C ALA A 46 -2.26 -0.27 -3.21
N VAL A 47 -2.52 -1.39 -2.53
CA VAL A 47 -3.77 -1.67 -1.83
C VAL A 47 -3.49 -1.69 -0.33
N ILE A 48 -4.33 -0.99 0.43
CA ILE A 48 -4.32 -1.00 1.89
C ILE A 48 -5.42 -1.94 2.35
N ILE A 49 -5.07 -2.88 3.22
CA ILE A 49 -6.00 -3.84 3.80
C ILE A 49 -6.04 -3.69 5.32
N LEU A 50 -7.20 -3.93 5.90
CA LEU A 50 -7.34 -4.05 7.35
C LEU A 50 -6.70 -5.38 7.79
N ASN A 51 -5.83 -5.32 8.79
CA ASN A 51 -5.19 -6.51 9.31
C ASN A 51 -6.17 -7.44 10.04
N LYS A 52 -5.75 -8.69 10.20
CA LYS A 52 -6.56 -9.72 10.86
C LYS A 52 -6.50 -9.62 12.37
#